data_AF-A0A200R2R0-F1
#
_entry.id   AF-A0A200R2R0-F1
#
_cell.length_a   1.000
_cell.length_b   1.000
_cell.length_c   1.000
_cell.angle_alpha   90.00
_cell.angle_beta   90.00
_cell.angle_gamma   90.00
#
_symmetry.space_group_name_H-M   'P 1'
#
loop_
_entity.id
_entity.type
_entity.pdbx_description
1 polymer ?
#
loop_
_entity_poly.entity_id
_entity_poly.type
_entity_poly.pdbx_seq_one_letter_code
_entity_poly.pdbx_strand_id
1 'polypeptide(L)'
;MEVERDTTTSTSKNSSKSLPFRVGHGFDLRRLEPAYPLIIGGLYIRHNLGTKTYPHGDVLFNSVVDAILGALGLPDVEEMFPDSDPKWKGAASSVFMKEAVRLMHEAGYEIGNLDATLILQKPKLSPHKETIRANLSKLLGADLSVVNFKAKTHVDSLGENWSIAAHIVVLMMRK
;
A
#
# COMPACT_ATOMS: atom_id res chain seq x y z
N MET A 1 -15.23 21.27 60.97
CA MET A 1 -14.49 21.90 59.87
C MET A 1 -14.21 20.82 58.85
N GLU A 2 -15.18 20.55 57.99
CA GLU A 2 -15.00 19.71 56.81
C GLU A 2 -14.37 20.58 55.73
N VAL A 3 -13.27 20.10 55.14
CA VAL A 3 -12.64 20.73 53.98
C VAL A 3 -13.20 20.01 52.76
N GLU A 4 -14.19 20.60 52.12
CA GLU A 4 -14.61 20.22 50.77
C GLU A 4 -13.43 20.44 49.82
N ARG A 5 -12.93 19.35 49.24
CA ARG A 5 -11.99 19.41 48.13
C ARG A 5 -12.80 19.50 46.85
N ASP A 6 -12.81 20.69 46.29
CA ASP A 6 -13.27 20.97 44.94
C ASP A 6 -12.26 20.34 43.96
N THR A 7 -12.57 19.15 43.43
CA THR A 7 -11.76 18.51 42.37
C THR A 7 -12.48 18.64 41.04
N THR A 8 -12.43 19.84 40.47
CA THR A 8 -12.66 20.06 39.05
C THR A 8 -11.34 20.37 38.35
N THR A 9 -10.67 19.35 37.83
CA THR A 9 -9.64 19.56 36.80
C THR A 9 -9.96 18.73 35.57
N SER A 10 -10.28 19.48 34.53
CA SER A 10 -10.71 19.05 33.20
C SER A 10 -9.73 18.07 32.56
N THR A 11 -10.25 16.89 32.20
CA THR A 11 -9.62 16.08 31.16
C THR A 11 -9.83 16.78 29.81
N SER A 12 -8.84 17.55 29.37
CA SER A 12 -8.79 18.02 27.97
C SER A 12 -8.63 16.79 27.08
N LYS A 13 -9.74 16.18 26.69
CA LYS A 13 -9.78 15.27 25.53
C LYS A 13 -9.31 16.11 24.35
N ASN A 14 -8.03 15.97 24.00
CA ASN A 14 -7.49 16.44 22.74
C ASN A 14 -8.31 15.75 21.65
N SER A 15 -9.36 16.42 21.16
CA SER A 15 -10.08 15.97 19.98
C SER A 15 -9.08 16.04 18.85
N SER A 16 -8.56 14.88 18.43
CA SER A 16 -7.67 14.83 17.27
C SER A 16 -8.37 15.54 16.11
N LYS A 17 -7.66 16.48 15.48
CA LYS A 17 -8.23 17.27 14.40
C LYS A 17 -8.61 16.33 13.26
N SER A 18 -9.91 16.18 13.00
CA SER A 18 -10.40 15.46 11.82
C SER A 18 -10.06 16.29 10.59
N LEU A 19 -9.26 15.73 9.68
CA LEU A 19 -8.90 16.40 8.44
C LEU A 19 -9.85 15.92 7.34
N PRO A 20 -10.36 16.81 6.47
CA PRO A 20 -11.21 16.41 5.36
C PRO A 20 -10.44 15.57 4.33
N PHE A 21 -9.12 15.78 4.23
CA PHE A 21 -8.24 15.11 3.29
C PHE A 21 -6.95 14.65 3.95
N ARG A 22 -6.43 13.51 3.50
CA ARG A 22 -5.12 12.98 3.89
C ARG A 22 -4.38 12.51 2.65
N VAL A 23 -3.08 12.78 2.60
CA VAL A 23 -2.20 12.31 1.53
C VAL A 23 -1.29 11.24 2.08
N GLY A 24 -1.10 10.18 1.31
CA GLY A 24 -0.12 9.13 1.58
C GLY A 24 0.81 8.92 0.41
N HIS A 25 2.05 8.59 0.72
CA HIS A 25 3.04 8.15 -0.23
C HIS A 25 3.56 6.78 0.19
N GLY A 26 3.69 5.89 -0.78
CA GLY A 26 4.28 4.58 -0.57
C GLY A 26 5.35 4.29 -1.60
N PHE A 27 6.38 3.56 -1.16
CA PHE A 27 7.50 3.15 -1.99
C PHE A 27 8.02 1.79 -1.56
N ASP A 28 8.21 0.89 -2.51
CA ASP A 28 8.89 -0.40 -2.30
C ASP A 28 9.83 -0.64 -3.49
N LEU A 29 10.98 -1.24 -3.21
CA LEU A 29 11.99 -1.64 -4.19
C LEU A 29 12.48 -3.04 -3.85
N ARG A 30 12.38 -3.94 -4.83
CA ARG A 30 12.75 -5.34 -4.66
C ARG A 30 13.74 -5.76 -5.72
N ARG A 31 14.65 -6.65 -5.32
CA ARG A 31 15.55 -7.33 -6.27
C ARG A 31 14.77 -8.37 -7.07
N LEU A 32 15.09 -8.45 -8.36
CA LEU A 32 14.63 -9.48 -9.27
C LEU A 32 15.70 -10.58 -9.37
N GLU A 33 15.28 -11.82 -9.13
CA GLU A 33 16.15 -13.00 -9.13
C GLU A 33 15.55 -14.12 -9.99
N PRO A 34 16.39 -14.99 -10.60
CA PRO A 34 15.91 -16.18 -11.30
C PRO A 34 15.13 -17.12 -10.38
N ALA A 35 14.31 -17.99 -10.98
CA ALA A 35 13.51 -19.01 -10.29
C ALA A 35 12.43 -18.48 -9.33
N TYR A 36 12.20 -17.17 -9.28
CA TYR A 36 11.07 -16.57 -8.55
C TYR A 36 9.96 -16.12 -9.51
N PRO A 37 8.68 -16.20 -9.08
CA PRO A 37 7.57 -15.67 -9.84
C PRO A 37 7.58 -14.13 -9.82
N LEU A 38 7.18 -13.52 -10.95
CA LEU A 38 6.90 -12.09 -11.00
C LEU A 38 5.40 -11.87 -10.83
N ILE A 39 5.02 -11.26 -9.72
CA ILE A 39 3.63 -10.90 -9.43
C ILE A 39 3.56 -9.39 -9.30
N ILE A 40 2.65 -8.79 -10.07
CA ILE A 40 2.43 -7.34 -10.07
C ILE A 40 0.94 -7.10 -10.05
N GLY A 41 0.44 -6.41 -9.04
CA GLY A 41 -0.98 -6.09 -8.92
C GLY A 41 -1.87 -7.34 -8.89
N GLY A 42 -1.43 -8.41 -8.22
CA GLY A 42 -2.11 -9.69 -8.11
C GLY A 42 -2.09 -10.55 -9.38
N LEU A 43 -1.34 -10.13 -10.41
CA LEU A 43 -1.22 -10.86 -11.67
C LEU A 43 0.14 -11.55 -11.79
N TYR A 44 0.13 -12.85 -12.09
CA TYR A 44 1.36 -13.56 -12.51
C TYR A 44 1.76 -13.11 -13.91
N ILE A 45 2.97 -12.61 -14.05
CA ILE A 45 3.52 -12.13 -15.31
C ILE A 45 4.69 -13.02 -15.72
N ARG A 46 4.61 -13.57 -16.93
CA ARG A 46 5.66 -14.46 -17.44
C ARG A 46 6.96 -13.69 -17.64
N HIS A 47 7.97 -14.00 -16.82
CA HIS A 47 9.32 -13.46 -16.90
C HIS A 47 10.32 -14.49 -16.35
N ASN A 48 11.55 -14.53 -16.86
CA ASN A 48 12.66 -15.30 -16.28
C ASN A 48 13.18 -14.79 -14.91
N LEU A 49 12.77 -13.61 -14.47
CA LEU A 49 13.13 -13.06 -13.15
C LEU A 49 11.86 -12.67 -12.38
N GLY A 50 11.89 -12.82 -11.07
CA GLY A 50 10.81 -12.43 -10.17
C GLY A 50 11.31 -12.06 -8.78
N THR A 51 10.41 -11.82 -7.85
CA THR A 51 10.74 -11.31 -6.51
C THR A 51 10.92 -12.45 -5.51
N LYS A 52 12.05 -12.46 -4.80
CA LYS A 52 12.44 -13.51 -3.84
C LYS A 52 11.45 -13.75 -2.70
N THR A 53 10.67 -12.74 -2.34
CA THR A 53 9.76 -12.73 -1.19
C THR A 53 8.38 -13.32 -1.47
N TYR A 54 8.25 -14.25 -2.44
CA TYR A 54 6.97 -14.93 -2.69
C TYR A 54 6.45 -15.66 -1.43
N PRO A 55 5.16 -15.54 -1.05
CA PRO A 55 4.05 -14.87 -1.76
C PRO A 55 3.84 -13.37 -1.42
N HIS A 56 4.68 -12.77 -0.58
CA HIS A 56 4.68 -11.35 -0.18
C HIS A 56 5.25 -10.37 -1.22
N GLY A 57 5.69 -10.89 -2.37
CA GLY A 57 6.53 -10.17 -3.34
C GLY A 57 5.84 -9.17 -4.27
N ASP A 58 4.57 -8.84 -4.05
CA ASP A 58 3.89 -7.85 -4.89
C ASP A 58 4.24 -6.43 -4.46
N VAL A 59 5.35 -5.93 -5.03
CA VAL A 59 5.87 -4.58 -4.79
C VAL A 59 4.80 -3.49 -4.96
N LEU A 60 3.86 -3.69 -5.89
CA LEU A 60 2.81 -2.70 -6.15
C LEU A 60 1.81 -2.66 -5.00
N PHE A 61 1.34 -3.82 -4.52
CA PHE A 61 0.40 -3.88 -3.40
C PHE A 61 1.04 -3.40 -2.10
N ASN A 62 2.27 -3.79 -1.80
CA ASN A 62 2.95 -3.34 -0.58
C ASN A 62 3.07 -1.81 -0.55
N SER A 63 3.49 -1.18 -1.66
CA SER A 63 3.53 0.28 -1.73
C SER A 63 2.15 0.95 -1.61
N VAL A 64 1.06 0.30 -2.05
CA VAL A 64 -0.29 0.85 -1.86
C VAL A 64 -0.69 0.79 -0.38
N VAL A 65 -0.35 -0.31 0.30
CA VAL A 65 -0.58 -0.45 1.73
C VAL A 65 0.19 0.63 2.50
N ASP A 66 1.48 0.84 2.23
CA ASP A 66 2.27 1.90 2.86
C ASP A 66 1.68 3.29 2.63
N ALA A 67 1.19 3.57 1.41
CA ALA A 67 0.55 4.84 1.13
C ALA A 67 -0.70 5.05 2.00
N ILE A 68 -1.54 4.02 2.16
CA ILE A 68 -2.74 4.10 3.02
C ILE A 68 -2.34 4.26 4.49
N LEU A 69 -1.44 3.42 4.99
CA LEU A 69 -0.98 3.46 6.39
C LEU A 69 -0.33 4.79 6.72
N GLY A 70 0.54 5.30 5.84
CA GLY A 70 1.18 6.60 5.97
C GLY A 70 0.18 7.75 5.98
N ALA A 71 -0.85 7.71 5.12
CA ALA A 71 -1.91 8.72 5.14
C ALA A 71 -2.67 8.74 6.47
N LEU A 72 -2.86 7.57 7.09
CA LEU A 72 -3.48 7.42 8.41
C LEU A 72 -2.53 7.76 9.57
N GLY A 73 -1.21 7.81 9.34
CA GLY A 73 -0.20 7.98 10.37
C GLY A 73 0.02 6.71 11.21
N LEU A 74 -0.17 5.54 10.59
CA LEU A 74 0.08 4.23 11.19
C LEU A 74 1.51 3.77 10.89
N PRO A 75 2.02 2.74 11.63
CA PRO A 75 3.28 2.08 11.28
C PRO A 75 3.25 1.52 9.85
N ASP A 76 4.43 1.32 9.25
CA ASP A 76 4.56 0.82 7.88
C ASP A 76 4.17 -0.67 7.71
N VAL A 77 4.22 -1.17 6.48
CA VAL A 77 3.91 -2.59 6.17
C VAL A 77 4.75 -3.57 6.99
N GLU A 78 6.04 -3.32 7.17
CA GLU A 78 6.95 -4.28 7.83
C GLU A 78 6.67 -4.33 9.34
N GLU A 79 6.35 -3.19 9.95
CA GLU A 79 5.95 -3.10 11.35
C GLU A 79 4.54 -3.65 11.59
N MET A 80 3.59 -3.39 10.69
CA MET A 80 2.21 -3.83 10.82
C MET A 80 2.02 -5.33 10.55
N PHE A 81 2.80 -5.90 9.64
CA PHE A 81 2.64 -7.26 9.13
C PHE A 81 3.94 -8.09 9.20
N PRO A 82 4.58 -8.22 10.37
CA PRO A 82 5.88 -8.86 10.48
C PRO A 82 5.80 -10.36 10.22
N ASP A 83 6.81 -10.92 9.53
CA ASP A 83 6.92 -12.35 9.24
C ASP A 83 7.06 -13.25 10.49
N SER A 84 7.38 -12.65 11.65
CA SER A 84 7.43 -13.34 12.94
C SER A 84 6.04 -13.64 13.52
N ASP A 85 5.00 -12.90 13.11
CA ASP A 85 3.62 -13.15 13.53
C ASP A 85 3.02 -14.29 12.69
N PRO A 86 2.59 -15.41 13.30
CA PRO A 86 1.94 -16.51 12.60
C PRO A 86 0.70 -16.10 11.80
N LYS A 87 0.03 -15.00 12.17
CA LYS A 87 -1.13 -14.45 11.44
C LYS A 87 -0.76 -13.99 10.03
N TRP A 88 0.44 -13.43 9.86
CA TRP A 88 0.89 -12.80 8.61
C TRP A 88 1.86 -13.67 7.82
N LYS A 89 2.53 -14.61 8.49
CA LYS A 89 3.49 -15.50 7.88
C LYS A 89 2.92 -16.23 6.65
N GLY A 90 3.51 -15.97 5.48
CA GLY A 90 3.12 -16.59 4.22
C GLY A 90 1.78 -16.11 3.65
N ALA A 91 1.18 -15.04 4.21
CA ALA A 91 0.00 -14.41 3.62
C ALA A 91 0.33 -13.81 2.24
N ALA A 92 -0.65 -13.73 1.34
CA ALA A 92 -0.47 -13.00 0.09
C ALA A 92 -0.58 -11.49 0.35
N SER A 93 0.11 -10.63 -0.43
CA SER A 93 0.02 -9.16 -0.28
C SER A 93 -1.42 -8.61 -0.39
N SER A 94 -2.33 -9.34 -1.03
CA SER A 94 -3.76 -8.97 -1.07
C SER A 94 -4.45 -9.03 0.30
N VAL A 95 -3.92 -9.79 1.26
CA VAL A 95 -4.39 -9.81 2.66
C VAL A 95 -4.05 -8.49 3.35
N PHE A 96 -2.82 -8.00 3.17
CA PHE A 96 -2.37 -6.71 3.72
C PHE A 96 -3.17 -5.54 3.13
N MET A 97 -3.44 -5.58 1.82
CA MET A 97 -4.34 -4.62 1.15
C MET A 97 -5.72 -4.55 1.81
N LYS A 98 -6.35 -5.69 2.07
CA LYS A 98 -7.67 -5.74 2.72
C LYS A 98 -7.64 -5.18 4.13
N GLU A 99 -6.58 -5.47 4.88
CA GLU A 99 -6.45 -4.95 6.24
C GLU A 99 -6.22 -3.44 6.27
N ALA A 100 -5.40 -2.91 5.36
CA ALA A 100 -5.21 -1.47 5.20
C ALA A 100 -6.51 -0.75 4.84
N VAL A 101 -7.31 -1.30 3.93
CA VAL A 101 -8.64 -0.77 3.58
C VAL A 101 -9.60 -0.83 4.76
N ARG A 102 -9.57 -1.92 5.55
CA ARG A 102 -10.36 -2.04 6.78
C ARG A 102 -10.00 -0.94 7.77
N LEU A 103 -8.70 -0.72 8.02
CA LEU A 103 -8.19 0.32 8.92
C LEU A 103 -8.53 1.73 8.41
N MET A 104 -8.43 1.99 7.11
CA MET A 104 -8.85 3.25 6.48
C MET A 104 -10.33 3.54 6.77
N HIS A 105 -11.20 2.54 6.58
CA HIS A 105 -12.62 2.69 6.84
C HIS A 105 -12.95 2.85 8.33
N GLU A 106 -12.26 2.13 9.22
CA GLU A 106 -12.38 2.27 10.67
C GLU A 106 -11.97 3.68 11.14
N ALA A 107 -10.93 4.24 10.52
CA ALA A 107 -10.50 5.61 10.76
C ALA A 107 -11.46 6.67 10.17
N GLY A 108 -12.51 6.27 9.43
CA GLY A 108 -13.51 7.15 8.84
C GLY A 108 -13.10 7.80 7.52
N TYR A 109 -12.24 7.14 6.74
CA TYR A 109 -11.78 7.60 5.44
C TYR A 109 -12.17 6.63 4.30
N GLU A 110 -12.10 7.14 3.09
CA GLU A 110 -12.22 6.41 1.84
C GLU A 110 -11.21 6.93 0.80
N ILE A 111 -10.99 6.18 -0.28
CA ILE A 111 -10.11 6.58 -1.37
C ILE A 111 -10.80 7.70 -2.16
N GLY A 112 -10.16 8.88 -2.20
CA GLY A 112 -10.49 9.94 -3.16
C GLY A 112 -9.93 9.62 -4.53
N ASN A 113 -8.60 9.44 -4.61
CA ASN A 113 -7.94 8.87 -5.79
C ASN A 113 -6.59 8.22 -5.44
N LEU A 114 -6.12 7.35 -6.33
CA LEU A 114 -4.81 6.71 -6.24
C LEU A 114 -4.09 6.78 -7.59
N ASP A 115 -2.82 7.16 -7.58
CA ASP A 115 -1.94 7.13 -8.74
C ASP A 115 -0.71 6.27 -8.46
N ALA A 116 -0.56 5.19 -9.23
CA ALA A 116 0.55 4.26 -9.12
C ALA A 116 1.53 4.42 -10.29
N THR A 117 2.82 4.46 -9.99
CA THR A 117 3.89 4.38 -10.99
C THR A 117 4.80 3.21 -10.66
N LEU A 118 4.78 2.19 -11.51
CA LEU A 118 5.70 1.07 -11.42
C LEU A 118 6.89 1.29 -12.36
N ILE A 119 8.09 0.98 -11.88
CA ILE A 119 9.33 1.10 -12.60
C ILE A 119 9.89 -0.30 -12.81
N LEU A 120 9.92 -0.74 -14.07
CA LEU A 120 10.36 -2.07 -14.47
C LEU A 120 10.88 -2.03 -15.91
N GLN A 121 12.08 -2.54 -16.14
CA GLN A 121 12.66 -2.56 -17.48
C GLN A 121 11.97 -3.56 -18.40
N LYS A 122 11.76 -4.79 -17.93
CA LYS A 122 11.06 -5.87 -18.65
C LYS A 122 10.20 -6.71 -17.69
N PRO A 123 9.10 -7.32 -18.16
CA PRO A 123 8.56 -7.22 -19.51
C PRO A 123 7.75 -5.92 -19.72
N LYS A 124 7.25 -5.72 -20.95
CA LYS A 124 6.30 -4.63 -21.22
C LYS A 124 4.99 -4.89 -20.47
N LEU A 125 4.56 -3.91 -19.69
CA LEU A 125 3.32 -4.00 -18.91
C LEU A 125 2.07 -3.46 -19.60
N SER A 126 2.21 -2.81 -20.77
CA SER A 126 1.07 -2.28 -21.52
C SER A 126 -0.08 -3.29 -21.72
N PRO A 127 0.16 -4.59 -22.01
CA PRO A 127 -0.91 -5.59 -22.14
C PRO A 127 -1.63 -5.92 -20.84
N HIS A 128 -1.04 -5.59 -19.69
CA HIS A 128 -1.51 -5.99 -18.36
C HIS A 128 -2.10 -4.83 -17.55
N LYS A 129 -2.00 -3.59 -18.05
CA LYS A 129 -2.39 -2.37 -17.29
C LYS A 129 -3.83 -2.40 -16.80
N GLU A 130 -4.78 -2.74 -17.66
CA GLU A 130 -6.20 -2.74 -17.30
C GLU A 130 -6.53 -3.79 -16.24
N THR A 131 -5.94 -4.99 -16.36
CA THR A 131 -6.11 -6.06 -15.36
C THR A 131 -5.54 -5.65 -14.01
N ILE A 132 -4.34 -5.06 -13.98
CA ILE A 132 -3.72 -4.54 -12.76
C ILE A 132 -4.59 -3.46 -12.13
N ARG A 133 -5.09 -2.51 -12.93
CA ARG A 133 -5.97 -1.43 -12.46
C ARG A 133 -7.28 -1.96 -11.88
N ALA A 134 -7.87 -2.97 -12.53
CA ALA A 134 -9.08 -3.65 -12.04
C ALA A 134 -8.85 -4.39 -10.73
N ASN A 135 -7.70 -5.06 -10.56
CA ASN A 135 -7.35 -5.72 -9.31
C ASN A 135 -7.17 -4.72 -8.16
N LEU A 136 -6.49 -3.59 -8.42
CA LEU A 136 -6.35 -2.50 -7.46
C LEU A 136 -7.72 -1.96 -7.05
N SER A 137 -8.54 -1.55 -8.02
CA SER A 137 -9.90 -1.03 -7.78
C SER A 137 -10.75 -2.00 -6.95
N LYS A 138 -10.73 -3.30 -7.29
CA LYS A 138 -11.46 -4.34 -6.56
C LYS A 138 -10.99 -4.48 -5.11
N LEU A 139 -9.69 -4.50 -4.86
CA LEU A 139 -9.15 -4.66 -3.50
C LEU A 139 -9.34 -3.41 -2.65
N LEU A 140 -9.28 -2.23 -3.26
CA LEU A 140 -9.50 -0.95 -2.60
C LEU A 140 -10.98 -0.66 -2.32
N GLY A 141 -11.89 -1.36 -3.00
CA GLY A 141 -13.31 -1.02 -2.96
C GLY A 141 -13.61 0.35 -3.58
N ALA A 142 -12.81 0.77 -4.57
CA ALA A 142 -12.89 2.08 -5.19
C ALA A 142 -13.27 1.97 -6.67
N ASP A 143 -13.93 2.99 -7.22
CA ASP A 143 -14.29 3.02 -8.64
C ASP A 143 -13.04 3.06 -9.55
N LEU A 144 -13.14 2.47 -10.74
CA LEU A 144 -12.04 2.45 -11.70
C LEU A 144 -11.60 3.84 -12.16
N SER A 145 -12.49 4.84 -12.15
CA SER A 145 -12.18 6.21 -12.56
C SER A 145 -11.22 6.94 -11.62
N VAL A 146 -11.09 6.47 -10.37
CA VAL A 146 -10.23 7.10 -9.36
C VAL A 146 -8.93 6.33 -9.09
N VAL A 147 -8.68 5.25 -9.83
CA VAL A 147 -7.48 4.42 -9.70
C VAL A 147 -6.69 4.48 -10.99
N ASN A 148 -5.47 5.01 -10.95
CA ASN A 148 -4.57 5.08 -12.10
C ASN A 148 -3.33 4.21 -11.93
N PHE A 149 -2.83 3.66 -13.04
CA PHE A 149 -1.62 2.84 -13.07
C PHE A 149 -0.74 3.18 -14.29
N LYS A 150 0.51 3.54 -14.01
CA LYS A 150 1.54 3.88 -14.99
C LYS A 150 2.71 2.91 -14.84
N ALA A 151 3.39 2.66 -15.95
CA ALA A 151 4.62 1.89 -16.00
C ALA A 151 5.70 2.68 -16.73
N LYS A 152 6.93 2.65 -16.23
CA LYS A 152 8.10 3.34 -16.77
C LYS A 152 9.33 2.43 -16.75
N THR A 153 10.25 2.67 -17.68
CA THR A 153 11.61 2.10 -17.68
C THR A 153 12.57 3.06 -16.97
N HIS A 154 13.78 2.62 -16.65
CA HIS A 154 14.77 3.42 -15.92
C HIS A 154 16.21 3.09 -16.33
N VAL A 155 17.17 3.74 -15.68
CA VAL A 155 18.62 3.42 -15.69
C VAL A 155 19.03 2.66 -14.40
N ASP A 156 20.31 2.35 -14.25
CA ASP A 156 20.90 1.62 -13.10
C ASP A 156 20.26 0.24 -12.86
N SER A 157 20.21 -0.25 -11.61
CA SER A 157 19.66 -1.57 -11.29
C SER A 157 18.27 -1.83 -11.87
N LEU A 158 17.42 -0.79 -11.91
CA LEU A 158 16.08 -0.85 -12.50
C LEU A 158 16.18 -1.01 -14.02
N GLY A 159 17.06 -0.26 -14.69
CA GLY A 159 17.33 -0.32 -16.13
C GLY A 159 18.09 -1.57 -16.60
N GLU A 160 18.88 -2.17 -15.72
CA GLU A 160 19.58 -3.44 -15.92
C GLU A 160 18.69 -4.66 -15.65
N ASN A 161 17.43 -4.41 -15.28
CA ASN A 161 16.41 -5.43 -15.00
C ASN A 161 16.75 -6.31 -13.78
N TRP A 162 17.50 -5.76 -12.82
CA TRP A 162 17.86 -6.43 -11.57
C TRP A 162 16.97 -6.04 -10.40
N SER A 163 16.12 -5.03 -10.58
CA SER A 163 15.17 -4.59 -9.58
C SER A 163 13.86 -4.14 -10.21
N ILE A 164 12.85 -4.04 -9.35
CA ILE A 164 11.53 -3.48 -9.62
C ILE A 164 11.19 -2.51 -8.49
N ALA A 165 10.56 -1.39 -8.82
CA ALA A 165 10.13 -0.43 -7.82
C ALA A 165 8.70 0.08 -8.09
N ALA A 166 8.00 0.48 -7.05
CA ALA A 166 6.69 1.11 -7.14
C ALA A 166 6.66 2.39 -6.33
N HIS A 167 6.04 3.44 -6.89
CA HIS A 167 5.65 4.64 -6.16
C HIS A 167 4.15 4.79 -6.21
N ILE A 168 3.55 5.05 -5.06
CA ILE A 168 2.12 5.28 -4.92
C ILE A 168 1.89 6.63 -4.26
N VAL A 169 0.93 7.40 -4.78
CA VAL A 169 0.33 8.52 -4.07
C VAL A 169 -1.16 8.27 -3.94
N VAL A 170 -1.68 8.43 -2.73
CA VAL A 170 -3.11 8.33 -2.44
C VAL A 170 -3.60 9.62 -1.82
N LEU A 171 -4.77 10.09 -2.26
CA LEU A 171 -5.57 11.07 -1.56
C LEU A 171 -6.76 10.34 -0.94
N MET A 172 -6.88 10.39 0.37
CA MET A 172 -8.04 9.89 1.10
C MET A 172 -8.95 11.05 1.51
N MET A 173 -10.25 10.82 1.47
CA MET A 173 -11.27 11.78 1.86
C MET A 173 -12.00 11.28 3.10
N ARG A 174 -12.41 12.20 3.97
CA ARG A 174 -13.25 11.88 5.11
C ARG A 174 -14.63 11.45 4.61
N LYS A 175 -15.19 10.37 5.18
CA LYS A 175 -16.59 9.96 4.98
C LYS A 175 -17.57 10.95 5.61
#